data_AF-A0A251ZXN4-F1
#
_entry.id   AF-A0A251ZXN4-F1
#
_cell.length_a   1.000
_cell.length_b   1.000
_cell.length_c   1.000
_cell.angle_alpha   90.00
_cell.angle_beta   90.00
_cell.angle_gamma   90.00
#
_symmetry.space_group_name_H-M   'P 1'
#
loop_
_entity.id
_entity.type
_entity.pdbx_description
1 polymer ?
#
loop_
_entity_poly.entity_id
_entity_poly.type
_entity_poly.pdbx_seq_one_letter_code
_entity_poly.pdbx_strand_id
1 'polypeptide(L)'
;MKRIPLLPFLLGVLSPVPLVIMAFIMMFYSPQTALPILLPSFVGYAGIILSFIGGINWILSMQKPVILLENETDIIDKKRLLIAVVPCLFGELAIILTANHKWSTALLLLIVGFATTLFLERNAYLPTEQPTGYRSMRWLTTMVIQLCLIGAFIFRAPW
;
A
#
# COMPACT_ATOMS: atom_id res chain seq x y z
N MET A 1 -20.41 3.77 -15.93
CA MET A 1 -19.68 3.50 -14.67
C MET A 1 -19.53 4.80 -13.89
N LYS A 2 -19.70 4.78 -12.56
CA LYS A 2 -19.55 6.00 -11.75
C LYS A 2 -18.08 6.43 -11.69
N ARG A 3 -17.80 7.73 -11.86
CA ARG A 3 -16.48 8.32 -11.59
C ARG A 3 -16.23 8.31 -10.08
N ILE A 4 -14.97 8.22 -9.68
CA ILE A 4 -14.64 8.42 -8.27
C ILE A 4 -15.07 9.85 -7.88
N PRO A 5 -15.80 10.03 -6.75
CA PRO A 5 -16.08 11.35 -6.24
C PRO A 5 -14.78 12.11 -5.93
N LEU A 6 -14.81 13.45 -6.01
CA LEU A 6 -13.61 14.27 -5.85
C LEU A 6 -12.87 14.02 -4.52
N LEU A 7 -13.62 13.87 -3.42
CA LEU A 7 -13.05 13.74 -2.09
C LEU A 7 -12.21 12.45 -1.91
N PRO A 8 -12.72 11.23 -2.19
CA PRO A 8 -11.90 10.02 -2.19
C PRO A 8 -10.69 10.08 -3.12
N PHE A 9 -10.82 10.73 -4.27
CA PHE A 9 -9.71 10.91 -5.20
C PHE A 9 -8.60 11.78 -4.59
N LEU A 10 -8.95 12.93 -4.01
CA LEU A 10 -8.00 13.81 -3.34
C LEU A 10 -7.33 13.13 -2.15
N LEU A 11 -8.11 12.44 -1.30
CA LEU A 11 -7.58 11.69 -0.17
C LEU A 11 -6.60 10.59 -0.62
N GLY A 12 -6.93 9.88 -1.70
CA GLY A 12 -6.03 8.88 -2.29
C GLY A 12 -4.72 9.49 -2.77
N VAL A 13 -4.79 10.54 -3.60
CA VAL A 13 -3.59 11.21 -4.16
C VAL A 13 -2.73 11.89 -3.08
N LEU A 14 -3.34 12.45 -2.04
CA LEU A 14 -2.63 13.12 -0.94
C LEU A 14 -2.11 12.14 0.12
N SER A 15 -2.58 10.89 0.15
CA SER A 15 -2.13 9.89 1.12
C SER A 15 -0.61 9.68 1.18
N PRO A 16 0.19 9.78 0.11
CA PRO A 16 1.64 9.61 0.21
C PRO A 16 2.37 10.83 0.81
N VAL A 17 1.71 11.99 0.97
CA VAL A 17 2.37 13.24 1.38
C VAL A 17 3.18 13.10 2.67
N PRO A 18 2.69 12.46 3.75
CA PRO A 18 3.51 12.26 4.94
C PRO A 18 4.76 11.39 4.68
N LEU A 19 4.68 10.37 3.82
CA LEU A 19 5.86 9.59 3.43
C LEU A 19 6.86 10.42 2.66
N VAL A 20 6.39 11.25 1.74
CA VAL A 20 7.26 12.15 0.97
C VAL A 20 8.01 13.05 1.94
N ILE A 21 7.31 13.73 2.84
CA ILE A 21 7.94 14.62 3.84
C ILE A 21 8.97 13.86 4.69
N MET A 22 8.60 12.70 5.23
CA MET A 22 9.51 11.89 6.05
C MET A 22 10.71 11.38 5.24
N ALA A 23 10.53 10.96 3.98
CA ALA A 23 11.62 10.52 3.11
C ALA A 23 12.60 11.66 2.80
N PHE A 24 12.09 12.86 2.52
CA PHE A 24 12.92 14.06 2.33
C PHE A 24 13.72 14.40 3.59
N ILE A 25 13.09 14.43 4.77
CA ILE A 25 13.80 14.68 6.04
C ILE A 25 14.87 13.60 6.27
N MET A 26 14.54 12.32 6.03
CA MET A 26 15.49 11.21 6.05
C MET A 26 16.55 11.27 4.93
N MET A 27 16.50 12.17 3.97
CA MET A 27 17.61 12.32 3.01
C MET A 27 18.64 13.34 3.52
N PHE A 28 18.19 14.39 4.22
CA PHE A 28 19.03 15.56 4.54
C PHE A 28 19.44 15.68 6.01
N TYR A 29 18.78 15.01 6.96
CA TYR A 29 19.11 15.11 8.39
C TYR A 29 20.16 14.09 8.85
N SER A 30 20.83 14.30 9.99
CA SER A 30 21.83 13.34 10.47
C SER A 30 21.21 11.96 10.79
N PRO A 31 21.95 10.86 10.58
CA PRO A 31 21.51 9.50 10.93
C PRO A 31 21.05 9.36 12.39
N GLN A 32 21.77 10.00 13.32
CA GLN A 32 21.57 9.86 14.76
C GLN A 32 20.20 10.37 15.23
N THR A 33 19.60 11.33 14.53
CA THR A 33 18.28 11.89 14.86
C THR A 33 17.15 11.23 14.10
N ALA A 34 17.35 10.91 12.81
CA ALA A 34 16.29 10.39 11.96
C ALA A 34 16.04 8.88 12.14
N LEU A 35 17.06 8.07 12.42
CA LEU A 35 16.89 6.61 12.51
C LEU A 35 16.00 6.13 13.68
N PRO A 36 16.13 6.63 14.92
CA PRO A 36 15.36 6.09 16.05
C PRO A 36 13.89 6.52 16.08
N ILE A 37 13.53 7.65 15.46
CA ILE A 37 12.17 8.22 15.54
C ILE A 37 11.48 8.23 14.17
N LEU A 38 12.19 8.70 13.14
CA LEU A 38 11.59 8.95 11.84
C LEU A 38 11.38 7.65 11.06
N LEU A 39 12.32 6.70 11.14
CA LEU A 39 12.18 5.43 10.43
C LEU A 39 11.03 4.56 10.96
N PRO A 40 10.83 4.36 12.28
CA PRO A 40 9.65 3.67 12.79
C PRO A 40 8.35 4.33 12.37
N SER A 41 8.29 5.67 12.41
CA SER A 41 7.13 6.44 11.97
C SER A 41 6.85 6.27 10.47
N PHE A 42 7.91 6.27 9.66
CA PHE A 42 7.85 6.06 8.22
C PHE A 42 7.35 4.65 7.86
N VAL A 43 7.90 3.62 8.50
CA VAL A 43 7.45 2.23 8.32
C VAL A 43 6.01 2.05 8.80
N GLY A 44 5.68 2.57 9.99
CA GLY A 44 4.33 2.49 10.53
C GLY A 44 3.29 3.13 9.60
N TYR A 45 3.59 4.32 9.08
CA TYR A 45 2.69 5.00 8.16
C TYR A 45 2.57 4.29 6.80
N ALA A 46 3.67 3.77 6.24
CA ALA A 46 3.63 2.94 5.03
C ALA A 46 2.80 1.66 5.25
N GLY A 47 2.94 1.02 6.41
CA GLY A 47 2.14 -0.13 6.83
C GLY A 47 0.65 0.21 6.93
N ILE A 48 0.30 1.35 7.54
CA ILE A 48 -1.10 1.83 7.63
C ILE A 48 -1.70 2.01 6.23
N ILE A 49 -1.00 2.66 5.31
CA ILE A 49 -1.49 2.83 3.93
C ILE A 49 -1.69 1.47 3.27
N LEU A 50 -0.72 0.56 3.42
CA LEU A 50 -0.79 -0.78 2.83
C LEU A 50 -2.00 -1.56 3.37
N SER A 51 -2.24 -1.55 4.68
CA SER A 51 -3.42 -2.14 5.30
C SER A 51 -4.72 -1.48 4.85
N PHE A 52 -4.74 -0.15 4.70
CA PHE A 52 -5.90 0.59 4.20
C PHE A 52 -6.27 0.18 2.77
N ILE A 53 -5.28 -0.03 1.90
CA ILE A 53 -5.49 -0.59 0.55
C ILE A 53 -6.09 -2.00 0.63
N GLY A 54 -5.61 -2.83 1.56
CA GLY A 54 -6.22 -4.12 1.88
C GLY A 54 -7.69 -3.97 2.23
N GLY A 55 -8.04 -3.03 3.11
CA GLY A 55 -9.43 -2.71 3.47
C GLY A 55 -10.28 -2.27 2.27
N ILE A 56 -9.74 -1.49 1.34
CA ILE A 56 -10.45 -1.13 0.09
C ILE A 56 -10.74 -2.38 -0.74
N ASN A 57 -9.74 -3.25 -0.94
CA ASN A 57 -9.93 -4.52 -1.67
C ASN A 57 -10.94 -5.43 -0.97
N TRP A 58 -10.98 -5.41 0.36
CA TRP A 58 -11.95 -6.17 1.15
C TRP A 58 -13.37 -5.70 0.86
N ILE A 59 -13.62 -4.38 0.91
CA ILE A 59 -14.92 -3.79 0.59
C ILE A 59 -15.30 -4.05 -0.88
N LEU A 60 -14.36 -3.89 -1.81
CA LEU A 60 -14.59 -4.17 -3.24
C LEU A 60 -14.95 -5.64 -3.48
N SER A 61 -14.36 -6.57 -2.74
CA SER A 61 -14.68 -8.00 -2.85
C SER A 61 -16.08 -8.35 -2.31
N MET A 62 -16.63 -7.56 -1.38
CA MET A 62 -17.99 -7.75 -0.85
C MET A 62 -19.07 -7.17 -1.77
N GLN A 63 -18.70 -6.30 -2.71
CA GLN A 63 -19.64 -5.74 -3.68
C GLN A 63 -19.91 -6.77 -4.78
N LYS A 64 -21.01 -7.52 -4.67
CA LYS A 64 -21.42 -8.52 -5.68
C LYS A 64 -21.55 -7.87 -7.08
N PRO A 65 -20.89 -8.39 -8.13
CA PRO A 65 -21.19 -7.97 -9.50
C PRO A 65 -22.61 -8.40 -9.87
N VAL A 66 -23.41 -7.46 -10.38
CA VAL A 66 -24.85 -7.61 -10.70
C VAL A 66 -25.14 -8.71 -11.76
N ILE A 67 -24.12 -9.30 -12.38
CA ILE A 67 -24.23 -10.02 -13.67
C ILE A 67 -23.82 -11.51 -13.59
N LEU A 68 -23.24 -11.98 -12.49
CA LEU A 68 -22.74 -13.37 -12.40
C LEU A 68 -23.68 -14.27 -11.59
N LEU A 69 -23.89 -15.51 -12.09
CA LEU A 69 -24.62 -16.55 -11.35
C LEU A 69 -23.88 -16.91 -10.06
N GLU A 70 -24.66 -17.10 -8.99
CA GLU A 70 -24.24 -17.23 -7.59
C GLU A 70 -23.20 -18.35 -7.31
N ASN A 71 -23.06 -19.33 -8.20
CA ASN A 71 -22.13 -20.45 -8.06
C ASN A 71 -20.72 -20.20 -8.65
N GLU A 72 -20.55 -19.32 -9.64
CA GLU A 72 -19.23 -18.98 -10.20
C GLU A 72 -18.55 -17.82 -9.43
N THR A 73 -19.35 -17.01 -8.73
CA THR A 73 -18.88 -15.88 -7.92
C THR A 73 -18.13 -16.31 -6.66
N ASP A 74 -18.49 -17.46 -6.08
CA ASP A 74 -18.09 -17.82 -4.72
C ASP A 74 -16.58 -18.13 -4.57
N ILE A 75 -15.93 -18.63 -5.62
CA ILE A 75 -14.48 -18.90 -5.63
C ILE A 75 -13.68 -17.62 -5.93
N ILE A 76 -14.18 -16.79 -6.85
CA ILE A 76 -13.54 -15.52 -7.24
C ILE A 76 -13.57 -14.54 -6.05
N ASP A 77 -14.70 -14.50 -5.34
CA ASP A 77 -14.88 -13.65 -4.17
C ASP A 77 -13.98 -14.09 -3.01
N LYS A 78 -13.84 -15.41 -2.75
CA LYS A 78 -12.87 -15.94 -1.76
C LYS A 78 -11.43 -15.56 -2.09
N LYS A 79 -11.03 -15.66 -3.36
CA LYS A 79 -9.67 -15.26 -3.79
C LYS A 79 -9.44 -13.76 -3.61
N ARG A 80 -10.41 -12.91 -3.97
CA ARG A 80 -10.35 -11.45 -3.77
C ARG A 80 -10.28 -11.08 -2.29
N LEU A 81 -11.03 -11.78 -1.45
CA LEU A 81 -11.02 -11.62 0.01
C LEU A 81 -9.64 -11.96 0.59
N LEU A 82 -9.01 -13.06 0.16
CA LEU A 82 -7.66 -13.41 0.58
C LEU A 82 -6.63 -12.36 0.13
N ILE A 83 -6.74 -11.87 -1.11
CA ILE A 83 -5.88 -10.79 -1.63
C ILE A 83 -6.02 -9.51 -0.79
N ALA A 84 -7.20 -9.25 -0.21
CA ALA A 84 -7.42 -8.09 0.64
C ALA A 84 -6.69 -8.16 2.00
N VAL A 85 -6.38 -9.36 2.49
CA VAL A 85 -5.67 -9.58 3.76
C VAL A 85 -4.15 -9.47 3.60
N VAL A 86 -3.62 -9.87 2.45
CA VAL A 86 -2.17 -9.88 2.16
C VAL A 86 -1.47 -8.54 2.49
N PRO A 87 -1.99 -7.36 2.10
CA PRO A 87 -1.38 -6.07 2.41
C PRO A 87 -1.21 -5.82 3.91
N CYS A 88 -2.20 -6.23 4.72
CA CYS A 88 -2.18 -6.07 6.16
C CYS A 88 -1.03 -6.87 6.79
N LEU A 89 -0.82 -8.12 6.32
CA LEU A 89 0.27 -8.96 6.80
C LEU A 89 1.65 -8.38 6.47
N PHE A 90 1.84 -7.80 5.29
CA PHE A 90 3.08 -7.10 4.94
C PHE A 90 3.33 -5.91 5.86
N GLY A 91 2.30 -5.10 6.13
CA GLY A 91 2.39 -3.95 7.04
C GLY A 91 2.77 -4.36 8.46
N GLU A 92 2.07 -5.34 9.01
CA GLU A 92 2.30 -5.86 10.37
C GLU A 92 3.73 -6.42 10.52
N LEU A 93 4.16 -7.28 9.59
CA LEU A 93 5.49 -7.88 9.64
C LEU A 93 6.59 -6.81 9.49
N ALA A 94 6.38 -5.77 8.70
CA ALA A 94 7.34 -4.68 8.56
C ALA A 94 7.49 -3.88 9.87
N ILE A 95 6.40 -3.66 10.59
CA ILE A 95 6.41 -3.01 11.92
C ILE A 95 7.18 -3.89 12.92
N ILE A 96 6.90 -5.20 12.96
CA ILE A 96 7.61 -6.15 13.83
C ILE A 96 9.11 -6.14 13.53
N LEU A 97 9.51 -6.19 12.25
CA LEU A 97 10.92 -6.15 11.85
C LEU A 97 11.59 -4.83 12.27
N THR A 98 10.85 -3.71 12.19
CA THR A 98 11.34 -2.40 12.61
C THR A 98 11.54 -2.32 14.12
N ALA A 99 10.61 -2.88 14.90
CA ALA A 99 10.75 -3.00 16.36
C ALA A 99 11.95 -3.85 16.79
N ASN A 100 12.34 -4.83 15.95
CA ASN A 100 13.53 -5.66 16.15
C ASN A 100 14.81 -5.06 15.54
N HIS A 101 14.82 -3.77 15.21
CA HIS A 101 15.94 -3.07 14.58
C HIS A 101 16.38 -3.61 13.21
N LYS A 102 15.56 -4.43 12.53
CA LYS A 102 15.86 -5.00 11.21
C LYS A 102 15.37 -4.09 10.07
N TRP A 103 15.88 -2.87 10.04
CA TRP A 103 15.40 -1.75 9.21
C TRP A 103 15.42 -2.05 7.71
N SER A 104 16.53 -2.55 7.18
CA SER A 104 16.67 -2.88 5.75
C SER A 104 15.64 -3.93 5.31
N THR A 105 15.40 -4.94 6.15
CA THR A 105 14.41 -5.99 5.86
C THR A 105 12.98 -5.47 5.94
N ALA A 106 12.67 -4.56 6.87
CA ALA A 106 11.35 -3.93 6.96
C ALA A 106 11.03 -3.09 5.70
N LEU A 107 12.00 -2.30 5.24
CA LEU A 107 11.84 -1.51 4.02
C LEU A 107 11.68 -2.38 2.77
N LEU A 108 12.51 -3.42 2.62
CA LEU A 108 12.36 -4.39 1.52
C LEU A 108 11.00 -5.07 1.54
N LEU A 109 10.53 -5.45 2.72
CA LEU A 109 9.25 -6.11 2.88
C LEU A 109 8.09 -5.19 2.46
N LEU A 110 8.15 -3.89 2.77
CA LEU A 110 7.17 -2.91 2.30
C LEU A 110 7.25 -2.69 0.79
N ILE A 111 8.45 -2.56 0.22
CA ILE A 111 8.65 -2.44 -1.24
C ILE A 111 7.99 -3.62 -1.95
N VAL A 112 8.26 -4.84 -1.50
CA VAL A 112 7.65 -6.06 -2.03
C VAL A 112 6.15 -6.07 -1.79
N GLY A 113 5.68 -5.67 -0.61
CA GLY A 113 4.27 -5.62 -0.25
C GLY A 113 3.47 -4.71 -1.19
N PHE A 114 3.89 -3.46 -1.37
CA PHE A 114 3.22 -2.53 -2.28
C PHE A 114 3.22 -3.01 -3.74
N ALA A 115 4.32 -3.57 -4.22
CA ALA A 115 4.42 -4.11 -5.58
C ALA A 115 3.49 -5.33 -5.76
N THR A 116 3.52 -6.25 -4.80
CA THR A 116 2.69 -7.47 -4.81
C THR A 116 1.21 -7.12 -4.76
N THR A 117 0.81 -6.20 -3.89
CA THR A 117 -0.59 -5.74 -3.81
C THR A 117 -1.07 -5.15 -5.13
N LEU A 118 -0.27 -4.27 -5.75
CA LEU A 118 -0.63 -3.68 -7.04
C LEU A 118 -0.75 -4.74 -8.15
N PHE A 119 0.13 -5.74 -8.14
CA PHE A 119 0.10 -6.85 -9.10
C PHE A 119 -1.13 -7.75 -8.89
N LEU A 120 -1.42 -8.13 -7.65
CA LEU A 120 -2.57 -8.95 -7.30
C LEU A 120 -3.88 -8.24 -7.63
N GLU A 121 -4.00 -6.95 -7.31
CA GLU A 121 -5.17 -6.13 -7.63
C GLU A 121 -5.41 -6.08 -9.15
N ARG A 122 -4.35 -5.85 -9.93
CA ARG A 122 -4.42 -5.82 -11.40
C ARG A 122 -4.92 -7.14 -12.01
N ASN A 123 -4.62 -8.28 -11.39
CA ASN A 123 -5.04 -9.59 -11.86
C ASN A 123 -6.38 -10.03 -11.29
N ALA A 124 -6.81 -9.44 -10.17
CA ALA A 124 -8.04 -9.80 -9.47
C ALA A 124 -9.27 -9.07 -10.00
N TYR A 125 -9.11 -7.86 -10.55
CA TYR A 125 -10.21 -7.00 -10.98
C TYR A 125 -10.14 -6.65 -12.47
N LEU A 126 -11.27 -6.77 -13.15
CA LEU A 126 -11.45 -6.27 -14.50
C LEU A 126 -11.56 -4.73 -14.48
N PRO A 127 -11.14 -4.03 -15.55
CA PRO A 127 -11.30 -2.57 -15.64
C PRO A 127 -12.74 -2.08 -15.45
N THR A 128 -13.72 -2.94 -15.75
CA THR A 128 -15.17 -2.68 -15.64
C THR A 128 -15.74 -2.86 -14.24
N GLU A 129 -14.98 -3.40 -13.29
CA GLU A 129 -15.43 -3.64 -11.91
C GLU A 129 -15.01 -2.50 -10.96
N GLN A 130 -14.07 -1.65 -11.39
CA GLN A 130 -13.54 -0.57 -10.57
C GLN A 130 -14.06 0.81 -11.03
N PRO A 131 -14.26 1.78 -10.12
CA PRO A 131 -14.61 3.14 -10.49
C PRO A 131 -13.61 3.73 -11.49
N THR A 132 -14.13 4.52 -12.44
CA THR A 132 -13.27 5.17 -13.46
C THR A 132 -12.27 6.12 -12.78
N GLY A 133 -10.98 5.94 -13.09
CA GLY A 133 -9.86 6.68 -12.50
C GLY A 133 -9.17 5.99 -11.32
N TYR A 134 -9.76 4.95 -10.71
CA TYR A 134 -9.19 4.28 -9.53
C TYR A 134 -7.83 3.66 -9.83
N ARG A 135 -7.73 2.94 -10.94
CA ARG A 135 -6.49 2.29 -11.35
C ARG A 135 -5.35 3.28 -11.60
N SER A 136 -5.63 4.42 -12.22
CA SER A 136 -4.62 5.46 -12.46
C SER A 136 -4.15 6.09 -11.15
N MET A 137 -5.08 6.40 -10.24
CA MET A 137 -4.77 6.90 -8.90
C MET A 137 -3.94 5.87 -8.11
N ARG A 138 -4.29 4.59 -8.18
CA ARG A 138 -3.59 3.49 -7.52
C ARG A 138 -2.15 3.33 -8.02
N TRP A 139 -1.96 3.44 -9.34
CA TRP A 139 -0.63 3.44 -9.95
C TRP A 139 0.21 4.63 -9.48
N LEU A 140 -0.33 5.84 -9.56
CA LEU A 140 0.37 7.05 -9.14
C LEU A 140 0.79 6.98 -7.67
N THR A 141 -0.15 6.66 -6.78
CA THR A 141 0.11 6.56 -5.34
C THR A 141 1.15 5.50 -5.02
N THR A 142 1.05 4.31 -5.64
CA THR A 142 2.03 3.24 -5.43
C THR A 142 3.42 3.63 -5.95
N MET A 143 3.52 4.28 -7.11
CA MET A 143 4.81 4.77 -7.63
C MET A 143 5.46 5.77 -6.67
N VAL A 144 4.71 6.76 -6.18
CA VAL A 144 5.24 7.75 -5.22
C VAL A 144 5.71 7.08 -3.93
N ILE A 145 4.91 6.15 -3.39
CA ILE A 145 5.28 5.40 -2.17
C ILE A 145 6.55 4.56 -2.41
N GLN A 146 6.64 3.86 -3.55
CA GLN A 146 7.81 3.05 -3.91
C GLN A 146 9.07 3.91 -4.02
N LEU A 147 8.99 5.09 -4.65
CA LEU A 147 10.12 6.02 -4.72
C LEU A 147 10.56 6.46 -3.32
N CYS A 148 9.62 6.74 -2.41
CA CYS A 148 9.93 7.08 -1.03
C CYS A 148 10.61 5.91 -0.30
N LEU A 149 10.08 4.69 -0.42
CA LEU A 149 10.62 3.49 0.22
C LEU A 149 12.01 3.15 -0.29
N ILE A 150 12.22 3.19 -1.61
CA ILE A 150 13.52 2.95 -2.25
C ILE A 150 14.52 4.02 -1.85
N GLY A 151 14.12 5.29 -1.83
CA GLY A 151 14.97 6.39 -1.34
C GLY A 151 15.40 6.15 0.10
N ALA A 152 14.46 5.87 1.01
CA ALA A 152 14.77 5.55 2.40
C ALA A 152 15.70 4.33 2.51
N PHE A 153 15.49 3.30 1.70
CA PHE A 153 16.34 2.11 1.66
C PHE A 153 17.76 2.44 1.22
N ILE A 154 17.94 3.20 0.15
CA ILE A 154 19.27 3.57 -0.36
C ILE A 154 20.03 4.46 0.64
N PHE A 155 19.37 5.47 1.21
CA PHE A 155 20.04 6.45 2.07
C PHE A 155 20.22 6.00 3.51
N ARG A 156 19.41 5.04 4.00
CA ARG A 156 19.30 4.73 5.44
C ARG A 156 19.32 3.26 5.81
N ALA A 157 19.35 2.34 4.86
CA ALA A 157 19.58 0.94 5.21
C ALA A 157 20.96 0.81 5.88
N PRO A 158 21.04 0.31 7.12
CA PRO A 158 22.32 -0.03 7.73
C PRO A 158 22.86 -1.24 6.96
N TRP A 159 23.85 -1.00 6.11
CA TRP A 159 24.71 -2.01 5.52
C TRP A 159 26.07 -1.94 6.21
#